data_AF-A0A520ZWB3-F1
#
_entry.id   AF-A0A520ZWB3-F1
#
_cell.length_a   1.000
_cell.length_b   1.000
_cell.length_c   1.000
_cell.angle_alpha   90.00
_cell.angle_beta   90.00
_cell.angle_gamma   90.00
#
_symmetry.space_group_name_H-M   'P 1'
#
loop_
_entity.id
_entity.type
_entity.pdbx_description
1 polymer ?
#
loop_
_entity_poly.entity_id
_entity_poly.type
_entity_poly.pdbx_seq_one_letter_code
_entity_poly.pdbx_strand_id
1 'polypeptide(L)'
;MSTPSTSYPSSEFRSAIYRVLLTSSLLLLLSVVMLIPTYYQTTTLWYKTGTDRVMLFAAQYIGLAALVLLYLQAILSARGKFLDQVFGAALLLKLHRLNGVLLLVLAASHILLVLVPEGLANLPLGKKFWPEMVGGALFIFIALLVVFSYFREAIRLPYKTWRFLHRPAGYLTLGLVTVHVMFVSDSFEQALPRILLLALFTLTVLWMVGVKFIFDRKVSNS
;
A
#
# COMPACT_ATOMS: atom_id res chain seq x y z
N MET A 1 -40.12 -26.03 -32.42
CA MET A 1 -40.30 -25.11 -31.29
C MET A 1 -39.05 -25.19 -30.43
N SER A 2 -38.08 -24.29 -30.64
CA SER A 2 -36.83 -24.24 -29.88
C SER A 2 -37.05 -23.39 -28.64
N THR A 3 -36.98 -23.99 -27.46
CA THR A 3 -37.01 -23.28 -26.18
C THR A 3 -35.73 -22.45 -26.05
N PRO A 4 -35.80 -21.14 -25.75
CA PRO A 4 -34.62 -20.34 -25.48
C PRO A 4 -34.02 -20.81 -24.15
N SER A 5 -32.76 -21.25 -24.20
CA SER A 5 -31.98 -21.55 -23.00
C SER A 5 -31.70 -20.24 -22.27
N THR A 6 -32.32 -20.08 -21.10
CA THR A 6 -31.99 -19.00 -20.17
C THR A 6 -30.60 -19.29 -19.60
N SER A 7 -29.55 -18.79 -20.26
CA SER A 7 -28.18 -18.83 -19.74
C SER A 7 -28.10 -17.95 -18.49
N TYR A 8 -27.85 -18.57 -17.34
CA TYR A 8 -27.89 -17.95 -16.02
C TYR A 8 -26.96 -16.71 -15.89
N PRO A 9 -27.46 -15.54 -15.45
CA PRO A 9 -26.68 -14.33 -15.12
C PRO A 9 -25.83 -14.45 -13.84
N SER A 10 -25.73 -15.64 -13.24
CA SER A 10 -25.37 -15.80 -11.83
C SER A 10 -23.88 -15.58 -11.52
N SER A 11 -22.96 -15.87 -12.45
CA SER A 11 -21.52 -15.69 -12.22
C SER A 11 -21.10 -14.24 -12.33
N GLU A 12 -21.57 -13.51 -13.34
CA GLU A 12 -21.29 -12.09 -13.51
C GLU A 12 -21.88 -11.26 -12.37
N PHE A 13 -23.12 -11.57 -11.97
CA PHE A 13 -23.77 -10.92 -10.84
C PHE A 13 -23.00 -11.13 -9.52
N ARG A 14 -22.51 -12.36 -9.26
CA ARG A 14 -21.67 -12.64 -8.08
C ARG A 14 -20.36 -11.87 -8.11
N SER A 15 -19.67 -11.83 -9.27
CA SER A 15 -18.45 -11.05 -9.42
C SER A 15 -18.69 -9.55 -9.21
N ALA A 16 -19.82 -9.01 -9.68
CA ALA A 16 -20.20 -7.62 -9.42
C ALA A 16 -20.39 -7.34 -7.93
N ILE A 17 -21.08 -8.22 -7.19
CA ILE A 17 -21.23 -8.11 -5.73
C ILE A 17 -19.86 -8.10 -5.05
N TYR A 18 -18.97 -9.05 -5.39
CA TYR A 18 -17.63 -9.09 -4.79
C TYR A 18 -16.81 -7.85 -5.11
N ARG A 19 -16.90 -7.28 -6.31
CA ARG A 19 -16.24 -6.02 -6.66
C ARG A 19 -16.74 -4.90 -5.75
N VAL A 20 -18.06 -4.73 -5.64
CA VAL A 20 -18.66 -3.71 -4.77
C VAL A 20 -18.19 -3.88 -3.34
N LEU A 21 -18.31 -5.09 -2.77
CA LEU A 21 -17.88 -5.37 -1.40
C LEU A 21 -16.40 -5.03 -1.17
N LEU A 22 -15.50 -5.49 -2.05
CA LEU A 22 -14.07 -5.23 -1.92
C LEU A 22 -13.74 -3.74 -2.04
N THR A 23 -14.38 -3.03 -2.98
CA THR A 23 -14.18 -1.58 -3.12
C THR A 23 -14.73 -0.80 -1.92
N SER A 24 -15.91 -1.15 -1.43
CA SER A 24 -16.51 -0.55 -0.24
C SER A 24 -15.68 -0.82 1.01
N SER A 25 -15.15 -2.03 1.18
CA SER A 25 -14.24 -2.36 2.29
C SER A 25 -12.95 -1.54 2.23
N LEU A 26 -12.38 -1.33 1.05
CA LEU A 26 -11.20 -0.46 0.88
C LEU A 26 -11.51 0.99 1.25
N LEU A 27 -12.65 1.54 0.78
CA LEU A 27 -13.08 2.89 1.09
C LEU A 27 -13.39 3.07 2.58
N LEU A 28 -14.00 2.07 3.20
CA LEU A 28 -14.25 2.04 4.64
C LEU A 28 -12.93 2.03 5.43
N LEU A 29 -11.98 1.16 5.06
CA LEU A 29 -10.65 1.12 5.68
C LEU A 29 -9.96 2.48 5.57
N LEU A 30 -9.98 3.09 4.37
CA LEU A 30 -9.41 4.41 4.15
C LEU A 30 -10.08 5.44 5.08
N SER A 31 -11.41 5.45 5.13
CA SER A 31 -12.18 6.38 5.97
C SER A 31 -11.83 6.24 7.45
N VAL A 32 -11.76 5.00 7.96
CA VAL A 32 -11.39 4.72 9.36
C VAL A 32 -9.96 5.19 9.66
N VAL A 33 -9.01 4.92 8.76
CA VAL A 33 -7.63 5.32 8.93
C VAL A 33 -7.50 6.86 8.91
N MET A 34 -8.28 7.56 8.09
CA MET A 34 -8.28 9.03 8.05
C MET A 34 -8.80 9.69 9.34
N LEU A 35 -9.46 8.94 10.22
CA LEU A 35 -9.85 9.46 11.54
C LEU A 35 -8.67 9.51 12.52
N ILE A 36 -7.59 8.76 12.29
CA ILE A 36 -6.46 8.66 13.22
C ILE A 36 -5.86 10.03 13.56
N PRO A 37 -5.49 10.90 12.60
CA PRO A 37 -4.90 12.21 12.92
C PRO A 37 -5.84 13.14 13.69
N THR A 38 -7.16 12.93 13.56
CA THR A 38 -8.18 13.74 14.25
C THR A 38 -8.30 13.34 15.72
N TYR A 39 -8.31 12.04 16.03
CA TYR A 39 -8.49 11.54 17.39
C TYR A 39 -7.16 11.35 18.16
N TYR A 40 -6.06 11.10 17.44
CA TYR A 40 -4.75 10.81 18.00
C TYR A 40 -3.72 11.81 17.46
N GLN A 41 -3.86 13.07 17.83
CA GLN A 41 -2.97 14.14 17.36
C GLN A 41 -1.54 13.93 17.85
N THR A 42 -0.57 14.15 16.95
CA THR A 42 0.86 14.12 17.29
C THR A 42 1.28 15.37 18.03
N THR A 43 2.26 15.23 18.92
CA THR A 43 2.81 16.36 19.68
C THR A 43 3.50 17.40 18.79
N THR A 44 4.00 16.99 17.62
CA THR A 44 4.62 17.86 16.61
C THR A 44 3.70 18.98 16.13
N LEU A 45 2.38 18.78 16.15
CA LEU A 45 1.41 19.79 15.73
C LEU A 45 1.16 20.87 16.79
N TRP A 46 1.53 20.65 18.05
CA TRP A 46 1.18 21.54 19.16
C TRP A 46 1.93 22.88 19.12
N TYR A 47 3.13 22.90 18.53
CA TYR A 47 4.00 24.08 18.51
C TYR A 47 4.10 24.76 17.14
N LYS A 48 3.47 24.19 16.11
CA LYS A 48 3.48 24.73 14.75
C LYS A 48 2.18 25.50 14.49
N THR A 49 2.25 26.62 13.79
CA THR A 49 1.09 27.49 13.50
C THR A 49 1.05 27.86 12.01
N GLY A 50 -0.05 28.47 11.56
CA GLY A 50 -0.18 28.95 10.19
C GLY A 50 -0.04 27.85 9.13
N THR A 51 0.72 28.15 8.08
CA THR A 51 0.95 27.25 6.93
C THR A 51 1.66 25.96 7.33
N ASP A 52 2.62 26.04 8.25
CA ASP A 52 3.42 24.89 8.69
C ASP A 52 2.54 23.81 9.33
N ARG A 53 1.60 24.24 10.18
CA ARG A 53 0.62 23.34 10.79
C ARG A 53 -0.27 22.67 9.74
N VAL A 54 -0.73 23.43 8.74
CA VAL A 54 -1.59 22.90 7.67
C VAL A 54 -0.84 21.89 6.82
N MET A 55 0.43 22.16 6.49
CA MET A 55 1.28 21.25 5.72
C MET A 55 1.53 19.95 6.48
N LEU A 56 1.93 20.02 7.76
CA LEU A 56 2.15 18.84 8.59
C LEU A 56 0.86 18.03 8.81
N PHE A 57 -0.28 18.72 8.99
CA PHE A 57 -1.56 18.04 9.09
C PHE A 57 -1.90 17.32 7.79
N ALA A 58 -1.78 17.98 6.63
CA ALA A 58 -1.97 17.36 5.32
C ALA A 58 -1.00 16.18 5.09
N ALA A 59 0.25 16.29 5.56
CA ALA A 59 1.24 15.23 5.46
C ALA A 59 0.77 13.94 6.16
N GLN A 60 0.07 14.05 7.29
CA GLN A 60 -0.47 12.89 8.01
C GLN A 60 -1.55 12.17 7.18
N TYR A 61 -2.51 12.90 6.60
CA TYR A 61 -3.54 12.30 5.74
C TYR A 61 -2.93 11.66 4.50
N ILE A 62 -1.98 12.33 3.83
CA ILE A 62 -1.32 11.80 2.65
C ILE A 62 -0.47 10.56 3.01
N GLY A 63 0.25 10.59 4.13
CA GLY A 63 1.04 9.44 4.61
C GLY A 63 0.17 8.23 4.92
N LEU A 64 -0.99 8.45 5.55
CA LEU A 64 -1.97 7.40 5.83
C LEU A 64 -2.68 6.88 4.57
N ALA A 65 -2.92 7.73 3.58
CA ALA A 65 -3.43 7.30 2.27
C ALA A 65 -2.39 6.41 1.58
N ALA A 66 -1.13 6.84 1.56
CA ALA A 66 -0.01 6.07 1.01
C ALA A 66 0.15 4.72 1.72
N LEU A 67 0.00 4.68 3.06
CA LEU A 67 0.00 3.44 3.84
C LEU A 67 -1.03 2.43 3.31
N VAL A 68 -2.30 2.83 3.23
CA VAL A 68 -3.39 1.96 2.76
C VAL A 68 -3.14 1.51 1.31
N LEU A 69 -2.69 2.40 0.44
CA LEU A 69 -2.38 2.06 -0.95
C LEU A 69 -1.17 1.13 -1.09
N LEU A 70 -0.20 1.17 -0.16
CA LEU A 70 0.92 0.22 -0.15
C LEU A 70 0.45 -1.18 0.25
N TYR A 71 -0.42 -1.31 1.25
CA TYR A 71 -1.06 -2.61 1.55
C TYR A 71 -1.89 -3.11 0.37
N LEU A 72 -2.66 -2.24 -0.28
CA LEU A 72 -3.37 -2.57 -1.50
C LEU A 72 -2.41 -3.04 -2.61
N GLN A 73 -1.27 -2.37 -2.78
CA GLN A 73 -0.23 -2.75 -3.75
C GLN A 73 0.24 -4.19 -3.52
N ALA A 74 0.46 -4.57 -2.25
CA ALA A 74 0.85 -5.92 -1.86
C ALA A 74 -0.25 -6.94 -2.18
N ILE A 75 -1.51 -6.65 -1.85
CA ILE A 75 -2.67 -7.51 -2.16
C ILE A 75 -2.82 -7.71 -3.67
N LEU A 76 -2.76 -6.63 -4.45
CA LEU A 76 -2.82 -6.67 -5.92
C LEU A 76 -1.66 -7.49 -6.52
N SER A 77 -0.46 -7.40 -5.94
CA SER A 77 0.72 -8.13 -6.40
C SER A 77 0.62 -9.64 -6.16
N ALA A 78 -0.12 -10.07 -5.13
CA ALA A 78 -0.26 -11.49 -4.78
C ALA A 78 -1.06 -12.27 -5.82
N ARG A 79 -1.97 -11.60 -6.55
CA ARG A 79 -2.76 -12.17 -7.67
C ARG A 79 -3.37 -13.55 -7.37
N GLY A 80 -4.13 -13.67 -6.28
CA GLY A 80 -4.84 -14.91 -5.97
C GLY A 80 -5.95 -15.21 -6.99
N LYS A 81 -6.25 -16.50 -7.24
CA LYS A 81 -7.30 -16.89 -8.21
C LYS A 81 -8.65 -16.23 -7.92
N PHE A 82 -8.97 -15.98 -6.65
CA PHE A 82 -10.17 -15.23 -6.27
C PHE A 82 -10.20 -13.83 -6.91
N LEU A 83 -9.13 -13.05 -6.77
CA LEU A 83 -9.05 -11.72 -7.37
C LEU A 83 -9.02 -11.81 -8.90
N ASP A 84 -8.27 -12.76 -9.47
CA ASP A 84 -8.22 -12.96 -10.92
C ASP A 84 -9.62 -13.33 -11.49
N GLN A 85 -10.44 -14.09 -10.75
CA GLN A 85 -11.83 -14.40 -11.12
C GLN A 85 -12.78 -13.20 -10.99
N VAL A 86 -12.59 -12.38 -9.94
CA VAL A 86 -13.47 -11.24 -9.68
C VAL A 86 -13.18 -10.08 -10.63
N PHE A 87 -11.92 -9.72 -10.83
CA PHE A 87 -11.52 -8.52 -11.60
C PHE A 87 -10.91 -8.82 -12.98
N GLY A 88 -10.37 -10.03 -13.17
CA GLY A 88 -9.57 -10.36 -14.35
C GLY A 88 -8.10 -9.95 -14.21
N ALA A 89 -7.21 -10.81 -14.68
CA ALA A 89 -5.76 -10.62 -14.59
C ALA A 89 -5.27 -9.31 -15.23
N ALA A 90 -5.86 -8.91 -16.37
CA ALA A 90 -5.48 -7.68 -17.07
C ALA A 90 -5.80 -6.42 -16.26
N LEU A 91 -6.99 -6.37 -15.66
CA LEU A 91 -7.39 -5.24 -14.82
C LEU A 91 -6.55 -5.15 -13.56
N LEU A 92 -6.28 -6.28 -12.88
CA LEU A 92 -5.42 -6.29 -11.69
C LEU A 92 -4.00 -5.81 -11.98
N LEU A 93 -3.43 -6.18 -13.13
CA LEU A 93 -2.12 -5.68 -13.55
C LEU A 93 -2.17 -4.17 -13.82
N LYS A 94 -3.23 -3.67 -14.46
CA LYS A 94 -3.43 -2.24 -14.69
C LYS A 94 -3.55 -1.47 -13.37
N LEU A 95 -4.35 -1.98 -12.43
CA LEU A 95 -4.52 -1.38 -11.09
C LEU A 95 -3.21 -1.39 -10.31
N HIS A 96 -2.46 -2.50 -10.31
CA HIS A 96 -1.15 -2.59 -9.66
C HIS A 96 -0.15 -1.56 -10.20
N ARG A 97 -0.13 -1.33 -11.52
CA ARG A 97 0.75 -0.31 -12.13
C ARG A 97 0.31 1.11 -11.77
N LEU A 98 -0.98 1.41 -11.90
CA LEU A 98 -1.52 2.74 -11.57
C LEU A 98 -1.33 3.07 -10.08
N ASN A 99 -1.64 2.11 -9.20
CA ASN A 99 -1.48 2.26 -7.76
C ASN A 99 -0.02 2.45 -7.36
N GLY A 100 0.92 1.77 -8.04
CA GLY A 100 2.36 1.98 -7.82
C GLY A 100 2.81 3.42 -8.13
N VAL A 101 2.34 4.01 -9.23
CA VAL A 101 2.64 5.42 -9.57
C VAL A 101 1.98 6.37 -8.57
N LEU A 102 0.72 6.13 -8.22
CA LEU A 102 0.00 6.94 -7.24
C LEU A 102 0.71 6.91 -5.87
N LEU A 103 1.17 5.72 -5.44
CA LEU A 103 1.92 5.55 -4.21
C LEU A 103 3.23 6.35 -4.22
N LEU A 104 3.96 6.35 -5.34
CA LEU A 104 5.18 7.15 -5.48
C LEU A 104 4.89 8.65 -5.32
N VAL A 105 3.85 9.16 -5.98
CA VAL A 105 3.46 10.58 -5.91
C VAL A 105 3.03 10.96 -4.50
N LEU A 106 2.21 10.15 -3.83
CA LEU A 106 1.77 10.41 -2.45
C LEU A 106 2.93 10.32 -1.46
N ALA A 107 3.83 9.35 -1.60
CA ALA A 107 5.00 9.23 -0.74
C ALA A 107 5.96 10.42 -0.90
N ALA A 108 6.20 10.87 -2.14
CA ALA A 108 6.99 12.07 -2.40
C ALA A 108 6.32 13.32 -1.80
N SER A 109 5.01 13.46 -1.99
CA SER A 109 4.23 14.58 -1.45
C SER A 109 4.25 14.59 0.08
N HIS A 110 4.09 13.42 0.71
CA HIS A 110 4.23 13.26 2.16
C HIS A 110 5.59 13.76 2.66
N ILE A 111 6.68 13.32 2.03
CA ILE A 111 8.03 13.76 2.41
C ILE A 111 8.19 15.28 2.28
N LEU A 112 7.73 15.87 1.16
CA LEU A 112 7.83 17.32 0.96
C LEU A 112 7.00 18.10 1.99
N LEU A 113 5.80 17.63 2.31
CA LEU A 113 4.93 18.27 3.31
C LEU A 113 5.45 18.14 4.74
N VAL A 114 6.27 17.13 5.04
CA VAL A 114 6.98 17.01 6.32
C VAL A 114 8.25 17.88 6.34
N LEU A 115 9.06 17.84 5.29
CA LEU A 115 10.38 18.49 5.29
C LEU A 115 10.32 20.01 5.12
N VAL A 116 9.35 20.54 4.37
CA VAL A 116 9.28 22.00 4.15
C VAL A 116 9.02 22.77 5.46
N PRO A 117 8.04 22.38 6.32
CA PRO A 117 7.82 23.03 7.62
C PRO A 117 8.94 22.82 8.66
N GLU A 118 9.79 21.81 8.48
CA GLU A 118 10.96 21.57 9.33
C GLU A 118 12.25 22.22 8.79
N GLY A 119 12.20 22.75 7.56
CA GLY A 119 13.32 23.33 6.85
C GLY A 119 14.15 22.27 6.12
N LEU A 120 14.34 22.45 4.80
CA LEU A 120 15.07 21.49 3.95
C LEU A 120 16.55 21.29 4.33
N ALA A 121 17.13 22.23 5.09
CA ALA A 121 18.48 22.10 5.62
C ALA A 121 18.56 21.15 6.84
N ASN A 122 17.43 20.86 7.49
CA ASN A 122 17.33 20.04 8.70
C ASN A 122 16.90 18.62 8.37
N LEU A 123 17.60 17.95 7.45
CA LEU A 123 17.26 16.58 7.10
C LEU A 123 17.37 15.67 8.34
N PRO A 124 16.37 14.79 8.59
CA PRO A 124 16.31 13.95 9.78
C PRO A 124 17.32 12.79 9.66
N LEU A 125 18.60 13.08 9.83
CA LEU A 125 19.71 12.14 9.72
C LEU A 125 20.32 11.84 11.09
N GLY A 126 20.61 10.56 11.32
CA GLY A 126 21.29 10.08 12.51
C GLY A 126 20.41 9.19 13.39
N LYS A 127 21.03 8.56 14.39
CA LYS A 127 20.40 7.50 15.21
C LYS A 127 19.10 7.94 15.90
N LYS A 128 18.96 9.22 16.25
CA LYS A 128 17.76 9.77 16.89
C LYS A 128 16.55 9.84 15.93
N PHE A 129 16.81 9.91 14.63
CA PHE A 129 15.80 9.99 13.56
C PHE A 129 15.72 8.68 12.76
N TRP A 130 16.00 7.55 13.42
CA TRP A 130 15.99 6.27 12.73
C TRP A 130 14.64 5.91 12.08
N PRO A 131 13.45 6.27 12.64
CA PRO A 131 12.18 5.99 11.97
C PRO A 131 12.01 6.78 10.67
N GLU A 132 12.47 8.04 10.64
CA GLU A 132 12.48 8.89 9.45
C GLU A 132 13.47 8.36 8.41
N MET A 133 14.64 7.87 8.83
CA MET A 133 15.60 7.20 7.94
C MET A 133 14.99 5.92 7.32
N VAL A 134 14.21 5.15 8.08
CA VAL A 134 13.45 4.01 7.54
C VAL A 134 12.42 4.48 6.51
N GLY A 135 11.74 5.61 6.74
CA GLY A 135 10.85 6.24 5.78
C GLY A 135 11.55 6.68 4.50
N GLY A 136 12.74 7.28 4.61
CA GLY A 136 13.58 7.63 3.47
C GLY A 136 14.02 6.41 2.66
N ALA A 137 14.47 5.35 3.34
CA ALA A 137 14.81 4.08 2.69
C ALA A 137 13.60 3.45 1.98
N LEU A 138 12.44 3.43 2.65
CA LEU A 138 11.18 2.98 2.07
C LEU A 138 10.85 3.73 0.77
N PHE A 139 10.96 5.05 0.77
CA PHE A 139 10.71 5.86 -0.42
C PHE A 139 11.66 5.52 -1.57
N ILE A 140 12.95 5.34 -1.28
CA ILE A 140 13.94 4.89 -2.29
C ILE A 140 13.52 3.54 -2.89
N PHE A 141 13.11 2.57 -2.07
CA PHE A 141 12.64 1.28 -2.57
C PHE A 141 11.39 1.42 -3.44
N ILE A 142 10.39 2.23 -3.04
CA ILE A 142 9.19 2.49 -3.85
C ILE A 142 9.59 3.13 -5.18
N ALA A 143 10.44 4.15 -5.17
CA ALA A 143 10.91 4.83 -6.38
C ALA A 143 11.63 3.87 -7.32
N LEU A 144 12.58 3.08 -6.82
CA LEU A 144 13.29 2.08 -7.62
C LEU A 144 12.35 1.01 -8.18
N LEU A 145 11.40 0.52 -7.38
CA LEU A 145 10.40 -0.45 -7.82
C LEU A 145 9.56 0.10 -8.98
N VAL A 146 9.12 1.35 -8.91
CA VAL A 146 8.31 1.99 -9.96
C VAL A 146 9.17 2.27 -11.21
N VAL A 147 10.33 2.91 -11.04
CA VAL A 147 11.23 3.28 -12.14
C VAL A 147 11.68 2.04 -12.91
N PHE A 148 12.20 1.01 -12.23
CA PHE A 148 12.65 -0.21 -12.91
C PHE A 148 11.51 -1.02 -13.53
N SER A 149 10.27 -0.86 -13.05
CA SER A 149 9.12 -1.49 -13.67
C SER A 149 8.65 -0.77 -14.93
N TYR A 150 8.69 0.57 -14.93
CA TYR A 150 8.24 1.37 -16.07
C TYR A 150 9.30 1.44 -17.19
N PHE A 151 10.57 1.58 -16.81
CA PHE A 151 11.68 1.72 -17.76
C PHE A 151 12.39 0.39 -18.08
N ARG A 152 11.86 -0.75 -17.63
CA ARG A 152 12.45 -2.09 -17.81
C ARG A 152 12.96 -2.36 -19.23
N GLU A 153 12.15 -2.01 -20.22
CA GLU A 153 12.47 -2.24 -21.65
C GLU A 153 13.54 -1.28 -22.15
N ALA A 154 13.49 -0.01 -21.74
CA ALA A 154 14.50 0.99 -22.08
C ALA A 154 15.89 0.61 -21.54
N ILE A 155 15.96 0.06 -20.31
CA ILE A 155 17.22 -0.39 -19.70
C ILE A 155 17.58 -1.85 -20.06
N ARG A 156 16.81 -2.50 -20.94
CA ARG A 156 17.00 -3.89 -21.38
C ARG A 156 17.11 -4.90 -20.22
N LEU A 157 16.41 -4.66 -19.11
CA LEU A 157 16.47 -5.53 -17.93
C LEU A 157 15.71 -6.84 -18.20
N PRO A 158 16.38 -8.02 -18.14
CA PRO A 158 15.72 -9.30 -18.37
C PRO A 158 14.59 -9.52 -17.36
N TYR A 159 13.46 -10.05 -17.83
CA TYR A 159 12.28 -10.26 -17.00
C TYR A 159 12.57 -11.12 -15.76
N LYS A 160 13.40 -12.16 -15.91
CA LYS A 160 13.79 -13.05 -14.81
C LYS A 160 14.50 -12.27 -13.68
N THR A 161 15.46 -11.42 -14.04
CA THR A 161 16.21 -10.58 -13.09
C THR A 161 15.31 -9.52 -12.46
N TRP A 162 14.51 -8.82 -13.27
CA TRP A 162 13.54 -7.86 -12.77
C TRP A 162 12.58 -8.49 -11.75
N ARG A 163 12.01 -9.66 -12.07
CA ARG A 163 11.09 -10.37 -11.17
C ARG A 163 11.77 -10.83 -9.89
N PHE A 164 13.02 -11.29 -9.99
CA PHE A 164 13.82 -11.73 -8.84
C PHE A 164 14.13 -10.58 -7.88
N LEU A 165 14.35 -9.36 -8.38
CA LEU A 165 14.59 -8.18 -7.55
C LEU A 165 13.30 -7.52 -7.05
N HIS A 166 12.31 -7.36 -7.94
CA HIS A 166 11.06 -6.65 -7.67
C HIS A 166 10.23 -7.35 -6.59
N ARG A 167 10.14 -8.68 -6.61
CA ARG A 167 9.32 -9.45 -5.68
C ARG A 167 9.77 -9.34 -4.21
N PRO A 168 11.02 -9.63 -3.84
CA PRO A 168 11.48 -9.48 -2.46
C PRO A 168 11.49 -8.01 -2.03
N ALA A 169 11.85 -7.08 -2.92
CA ALA A 169 11.79 -5.65 -2.60
C ALA A 169 10.35 -5.20 -2.27
N GLY A 170 9.33 -5.70 -2.97
CA GLY A 170 7.93 -5.43 -2.62
C GLY A 170 7.52 -5.97 -1.23
N TYR A 171 8.08 -7.11 -0.80
CA TYR A 171 7.86 -7.62 0.57
C TYR A 171 8.60 -6.78 1.60
N LEU A 172 9.81 -6.35 1.28
CA LEU A 172 10.58 -5.45 2.12
C LEU A 172 9.86 -4.12 2.32
N THR A 173 9.27 -3.52 1.28
CA THR A 173 8.50 -2.27 1.42
C THR A 173 7.29 -2.41 2.35
N LEU A 174 6.63 -3.58 2.36
CA LEU A 174 5.53 -3.86 3.29
C LEU A 174 6.01 -3.90 4.75
N GLY A 175 7.17 -4.52 5.01
CA GLY A 175 7.78 -4.51 6.33
C GLY A 175 8.23 -3.09 6.74
N LEU A 176 8.97 -2.41 5.86
CA LEU A 176 9.51 -1.07 6.12
C LEU A 176 8.40 -0.05 6.40
N VAL A 177 7.28 -0.06 5.67
CA VAL A 177 6.18 0.87 5.96
C VAL A 177 5.53 0.61 7.31
N THR A 178 5.40 -0.66 7.70
CA THR A 178 4.84 -1.04 9.00
C THR A 178 5.75 -0.55 10.12
N VAL A 179 7.06 -0.76 10.00
CA VAL A 179 8.06 -0.26 10.96
C VAL A 179 8.06 1.27 10.99
N HIS A 180 8.13 1.93 9.84
CA HIS A 180 8.13 3.38 9.75
C HIS A 180 6.94 4.00 10.50
N VAL A 181 5.71 3.57 10.17
CA VAL A 181 4.49 4.12 10.79
C VAL A 181 4.41 3.81 12.28
N MET A 182 4.86 2.63 12.70
CA MET A 182 4.83 2.23 14.11
C MET A 182 5.72 3.09 15.02
N PHE A 183 6.80 3.64 14.48
CA PHE A 183 7.84 4.32 15.27
C PHE A 183 8.02 5.80 14.94
N VAL A 184 7.46 6.32 13.84
CA VAL A 184 7.60 7.74 13.47
C VAL A 184 6.56 8.65 14.13
N SER A 185 5.47 8.10 14.68
CA SER A 185 4.34 8.90 15.17
C SER A 185 3.83 8.42 16.52
N ASP A 186 3.68 9.39 17.44
CA ASP A 186 3.04 9.22 18.75
C ASP A 186 1.62 8.63 18.65
N SER A 187 0.91 8.86 17.53
CA SER A 187 -0.43 8.29 17.30
C SER A 187 -0.43 6.77 17.37
N PHE A 188 0.67 6.13 16.97
CA PHE A 188 0.84 4.67 16.98
C PHE A 188 1.50 4.14 18.26
N GLU A 189 1.73 5.01 19.26
CA GLU A 189 1.97 4.58 20.64
C GLU A 189 0.69 4.11 21.33
N GLN A 190 -0.44 4.66 20.89
CA GLN A 190 -1.76 4.30 21.38
C GLN A 190 -2.15 2.88 20.92
N ALA A 191 -2.81 2.15 21.83
CA ALA A 191 -3.12 0.73 21.62
C ALA A 191 -3.97 0.50 20.36
N LEU A 192 -5.01 1.30 20.13
CA LEU A 192 -5.95 1.07 19.03
C LEU A 192 -5.31 1.26 17.64
N PRO A 193 -4.69 2.41 17.28
CA PRO A 193 -4.00 2.55 15.99
C PRO A 193 -2.91 1.50 15.77
N ARG A 194 -2.17 1.14 16.82
CA ARG A 194 -1.14 0.10 16.78
C ARG A 194 -1.71 -1.28 16.47
N ILE A 195 -2.78 -1.68 17.16
CA ILE A 195 -3.46 -2.97 16.92
C ILE A 195 -4.03 -3.01 15.50
N LEU A 196 -4.65 -1.94 15.03
CA LEU A 196 -5.20 -1.87 13.66
C LEU A 196 -4.09 -2.01 12.61
N LEU A 197 -2.95 -1.34 12.78
CA LEU A 197 -1.79 -1.47 11.89
C LEU A 197 -1.24 -2.90 11.88
N LEU A 198 -1.05 -3.50 13.06
CA LEU A 198 -0.54 -4.87 13.19
C LEU A 198 -1.53 -5.92 12.65
N ALA A 199 -2.82 -5.70 12.82
CA ALA A 199 -3.86 -6.53 12.24
C ALA A 199 -3.84 -6.44 10.71
N LEU A 200 -3.76 -5.22 10.16
CA LEU A 200 -3.66 -5.00 8.72
C LEU A 200 -2.40 -5.68 8.12
N PHE A 201 -1.26 -5.56 8.80
CA PHE A 201 -0.03 -6.25 8.42
C PHE A 201 -0.19 -7.77 8.45
N THR A 202 -0.65 -8.31 9.57
CA THR A 202 -0.82 -9.76 9.76
C THR A 202 -1.78 -10.33 8.73
N LEU A 203 -2.95 -9.72 8.53
CA LEU A 203 -3.96 -10.17 7.56
C LEU A 203 -3.42 -10.11 6.13
N THR A 204 -2.66 -9.07 5.78
CA THR A 204 -2.05 -8.96 4.45
C THR A 204 -0.99 -10.04 4.23
N VAL A 205 -0.13 -10.29 5.22
CA VAL A 205 0.87 -11.36 5.15
C VAL A 205 0.19 -12.72 5.03
N LEU A 206 -0.83 -13.00 5.86
CA LEU A 206 -1.61 -14.25 5.80
C LEU A 206 -2.26 -14.44 4.43
N TRP A 207 -2.84 -13.38 3.86
CA TRP A 207 -3.38 -13.39 2.50
C TRP A 207 -2.31 -13.78 1.48
N MET A 208 -1.17 -13.09 1.49
CA MET A 208 -0.07 -13.33 0.54
C MET A 208 0.52 -14.73 0.66
N VAL A 209 0.62 -15.24 1.88
CA VAL A 209 1.09 -16.61 2.19
C VAL A 209 0.05 -17.63 1.73
N GLY A 210 -1.22 -17.45 2.09
CA GLY A 210 -2.32 -18.33 1.68
C GLY A 210 -2.46 -18.44 0.17
N VAL A 211 -2.30 -17.32 -0.55
CA VAL A 211 -2.30 -17.25 -2.01
C VAL A 211 -1.07 -17.95 -2.65
N LYS A 212 -0.01 -18.26 -1.91
CA LYS A 212 1.07 -19.11 -2.43
C LYS A 212 0.83 -20.58 -2.10
N PHE A 213 0.54 -20.89 -0.83
CA PHE A 213 0.44 -22.27 -0.36
C PHE A 213 -0.77 -23.03 -0.88
N ILE A 214 -1.93 -22.39 -1.04
CA ILE A 214 -3.14 -23.05 -1.57
C ILE A 214 -2.98 -23.36 -3.06
N PHE A 215 -2.10 -22.63 -3.76
CA PHE A 215 -1.99 -22.70 -5.21
C PHE A 215 -0.83 -23.59 -5.69
N ASP A 216 0.31 -23.60 -5.00
CA ASP A 216 1.44 -24.47 -5.36
C ASP A 216 1.13 -25.96 -5.13
N ARG A 217 0.25 -26.31 -4.17
CA ARG A 217 -0.15 -27.71 -3.94
C ARG A 217 -1.00 -28.33 -5.06
N LYS A 218 -1.73 -27.54 -5.85
CA LYS A 218 -2.64 -28.08 -6.88
C LYS A 218 -1.94 -28.46 -8.19
N VAL A 219 -0.73 -27.96 -8.43
CA VAL A 219 0.08 -28.31 -9.61
C VAL A 219 0.93 -29.56 -9.37
N SER A 220 1.22 -29.92 -8.11
CA SER A 220 1.95 -31.15 -7.77
C SER A 220 1.06 -32.41 -7.75
N ASN A 221 -0.27 -32.26 -7.78
CA ASN A 221 -1.22 -33.37 -7.65
C ASN A 221 -2.07 -33.59 -8.92
N SER A 222 -1.65 -33.02 -10.06
CA SER A 222 -2.26 -33.19 -11.39
C SER A 222 -1.19 -33.63 -12.37
#